data_AF-A0A534ADF6-F1
#
_entry.id   AF-A0A534ADF6-F1
#
_cell.length_a   1.000
_cell.length_b   1.000
_cell.length_c   1.000
_cell.angle_alpha   90.00
_cell.angle_beta   90.00
_cell.angle_gamma   90.00
#
_symmetry.space_group_name_H-M   'P 1'
#
loop_
_entity.id
_entity.type
_entity.pdbx_description
1 polymer ?
#
loop_
_entity_poly.entity_id
_entity_poly.type
_entity_poly.pdbx_seq_one_letter_code
_entity_poly.pdbx_strand_id
1 'polypeptide(L)'
;MSGKAGTLGDVGCFSFYPSKQLGAFGDAGALWVADEKQAERLRGLRNHGERAGHLRESGYNSRLDELQAALLRVKLPQLDQWIAARQALALRYKQGLRDTDCLVPESEQAGHCFNQFAILHPERGRLRAWLCDHGVETRIYYERPAHLHPAIQSAPTLRIAESRARHALALPMYPELEIGA
;
A
#
# COMPACT_ATOMS: atom_id res chain seq x y z
N MET A 1 16.39 4.62 10.38
CA MET A 1 16.64 5.39 9.13
C MET A 1 15.62 6.50 9.07
N SER A 2 16.05 7.73 8.77
CA SER A 2 15.16 8.89 8.60
C SER A 2 15.12 9.25 7.11
N GLY A 3 13.93 9.46 6.55
CA GLY A 3 13.74 9.78 5.14
C GLY A 3 12.29 9.64 4.70
N LYS A 4 11.89 10.36 3.64
CA LYS A 4 10.54 10.21 3.07
C LYS A 4 10.42 8.83 2.40
N ALA A 5 9.22 8.24 2.43
CA ALA A 5 8.97 7.01 1.70
C ALA A 5 9.37 7.16 0.23
N GLY A 6 9.99 6.13 -0.34
CA GLY A 6 10.54 6.15 -1.70
C GLY A 6 11.96 6.67 -1.84
N THR A 7 12.56 7.29 -0.81
CA THR A 7 13.95 7.81 -0.86
C THR A 7 14.97 6.94 -0.12
N LEU A 8 14.56 5.76 0.37
CA LEU A 8 15.38 4.93 1.26
C LEU A 8 16.32 3.97 0.52
N GLY A 9 16.11 3.77 -0.78
CA GLY A 9 16.95 2.95 -1.64
C GLY A 9 17.25 3.66 -2.95
N ASP A 10 17.80 2.93 -3.93
CA ASP A 10 18.21 3.50 -5.22
C ASP A 10 17.03 4.04 -6.03
N VAL A 11 15.90 3.33 -6.00
CA VAL A 11 14.65 3.66 -6.70
C VAL A 11 13.44 3.43 -5.80
N GLY A 12 12.63 4.46 -5.64
CA GLY A 12 11.32 4.39 -4.99
C GLY A 12 10.21 4.14 -6.00
N CYS A 13 9.39 3.12 -5.78
CA CYS A 13 8.26 2.81 -6.65
C CYS A 13 6.93 3.13 -5.95
N PHE A 14 6.08 3.90 -6.63
CA PHE A 14 4.77 4.31 -6.12
C PHE A 14 3.66 3.76 -7.00
N SER A 15 2.60 3.29 -6.34
CA SER A 15 1.32 3.00 -6.97
C SER A 15 0.34 4.08 -6.56
N PHE A 16 -0.40 4.60 -7.53
CA PHE A 16 -1.53 5.49 -7.36
C PHE A 16 -2.84 4.79 -7.73
N TYR A 17 -2.92 3.47 -7.51
CA TYR A 17 -4.18 2.74 -7.66
C TYR A 17 -5.28 3.41 -6.81
N PRO A 18 -6.57 3.43 -7.21
CA PRO A 18 -7.57 4.28 -6.58
C PRO A 18 -7.73 4.12 -5.06
N SER A 19 -7.49 2.91 -4.53
CA SER A 19 -7.58 2.62 -3.10
C SER A 19 -6.31 2.97 -2.28
N LYS A 20 -5.28 3.54 -2.90
CA LYS A 20 -4.07 4.03 -2.20
C LYS A 20 -4.35 5.36 -1.54
N GLN A 21 -3.51 5.75 -0.58
CA GLN A 21 -3.67 7.03 0.14
C GLN A 21 -3.68 8.23 -0.80
N LEU A 22 -2.82 8.20 -1.83
CA LEU A 22 -2.87 9.09 -2.97
C LEU A 22 -3.28 8.30 -4.22
N GLY A 23 -4.57 7.99 -4.33
CA GLY A 23 -5.12 7.26 -5.47
C GLY A 23 -5.54 8.16 -6.64
N ALA A 24 -5.28 7.70 -7.86
CA ALA A 24 -5.84 8.21 -9.11
C ALA A 24 -7.26 7.65 -9.32
N PHE A 25 -7.90 7.92 -10.46
CA PHE A 25 -9.18 7.29 -10.86
C PHE A 25 -8.99 6.11 -11.83
N GLY A 26 -7.77 5.57 -11.90
CA GLY A 26 -7.41 4.42 -12.70
C GLY A 26 -6.03 3.90 -12.31
N ASP A 27 -5.41 3.11 -13.18
CA ASP A 27 -4.04 2.65 -12.97
C ASP A 27 -3.04 3.79 -13.20
N ALA A 28 -2.14 3.97 -12.23
CA ALA A 28 -1.15 5.02 -12.24
C ALA A 28 0.01 4.66 -11.30
N GLY A 29 1.20 5.17 -11.59
CA GLY A 29 2.38 4.98 -10.76
C GLY A 29 3.46 5.99 -11.07
N ALA A 30 4.47 6.02 -10.21
CA ALA A 30 5.64 6.86 -10.38
C ALA A 30 6.89 6.17 -9.85
N LEU A 31 8.04 6.61 -10.37
CA LEU A 31 9.35 6.26 -9.85
C LEU A 31 10.01 7.52 -9.29
N TRP A 32 10.63 7.40 -8.12
CA TRP A 32 11.59 8.36 -7.61
C TRP A 32 13.00 7.76 -7.75
N VAL A 33 13.94 8.55 -8.24
CA VAL A 33 15.31 8.12 -8.53
C VAL A 33 16.22 9.29 -8.21
N ALA A 34 17.28 9.06 -7.43
CA ALA A 34 18.27 10.09 -7.10
C ALA A 34 19.31 10.29 -8.21
N ASP A 35 19.74 9.20 -8.86
CA ASP A 35 20.78 9.22 -9.88
C ASP A 35 20.21 9.63 -11.24
N GLU A 36 20.73 10.72 -11.83
CA GLU A 36 20.20 11.28 -13.07
C GLU A 36 20.43 10.35 -14.28
N LYS A 37 21.53 9.58 -14.30
CA LYS A 37 21.79 8.63 -15.40
C LYS A 37 20.76 7.50 -15.39
N GLN A 38 20.43 6.98 -14.20
CA GLN A 38 19.34 6.02 -14.03
C GLN A 38 17.99 6.64 -14.38
N ALA A 39 17.72 7.88 -13.97
CA ALA A 39 16.48 8.59 -14.29
C ALA A 39 16.29 8.75 -15.81
N GLU A 40 17.34 9.15 -16.54
CA GLU A 40 17.32 9.24 -18.01
C GLU A 40 16.97 7.89 -18.65
N ARG A 41 17.63 6.81 -18.21
CA ARG A 41 17.35 5.46 -18.71
C ARG A 41 15.90 5.06 -18.43
N LEU A 42 15.38 5.29 -17.22
CA LEU A 42 14.02 4.95 -16.82
C LEU A 42 12.96 5.77 -17.58
N ARG A 43 13.23 7.06 -17.84
CA ARG A 43 12.37 7.90 -18.71
C ARG A 43 12.29 7.35 -20.13
N GLY A 44 13.38 6.80 -20.65
CA GLY A 44 13.36 6.12 -21.94
C GLY A 44 12.63 4.79 -21.90
N LEU A 45 12.91 3.93 -20.90
CA LEU A 45 12.24 2.64 -20.74
C LEU A 45 10.71 2.76 -20.66
N ARG A 46 10.17 3.80 -20.01
CA ARG A 46 8.71 4.01 -19.94
C ARG A 46 8.08 4.47 -21.28
N ASN A 47 8.91 4.88 -22.24
CA ASN A 47 8.54 5.39 -23.55
C ASN A 47 9.28 4.62 -24.67
N HIS A 48 9.03 3.33 -24.77
CA HIS A 48 9.54 2.44 -25.82
C HIS A 48 11.08 2.33 -25.90
N GLY A 49 11.82 2.76 -24.87
CA GLY A 49 13.28 2.76 -24.85
C GLY A 49 13.91 3.93 -25.61
N GLU A 50 13.12 4.97 -25.88
CA GLU A 50 13.57 6.18 -26.56
C GLU A 50 14.46 7.04 -25.65
N ARG A 51 15.62 7.45 -26.15
CA ARG A 51 16.47 8.49 -25.54
C ARG A 51 17.08 9.38 -26.62
N ALA A 52 16.90 10.69 -26.46
CA ALA A 52 17.41 11.73 -27.36
C ALA A 52 17.02 11.51 -28.84
N GLY A 53 15.77 11.13 -29.09
CA GLY A 53 15.19 10.88 -30.41
C GLY A 53 15.49 9.49 -31.00
N HIS A 54 16.16 8.62 -30.25
CA HIS A 54 16.59 7.31 -30.76
C HIS A 54 16.16 6.17 -29.85
N LEU A 55 15.74 5.05 -30.43
CA LEU A 55 15.52 3.80 -29.69
C LEU A 55 16.87 3.22 -29.29
N ARG A 56 17.14 3.14 -27.98
CA ARG A 56 18.42 2.67 -27.45
C ARG A 56 18.37 1.26 -26.87
N GLU A 57 17.20 0.83 -26.41
CA GLU A 57 16.94 -0.52 -25.89
C GLU A 57 15.45 -0.86 -26.01
N SER A 58 15.08 -2.11 -25.75
CA SER A 58 13.67 -2.47 -25.65
C SER A 58 13.05 -1.83 -24.40
N GLY A 59 11.93 -1.14 -24.58
CA GLY A 59 11.18 -0.51 -23.50
C GLY A 59 9.70 -0.88 -23.50
N TYR A 60 8.93 -0.10 -22.75
CA TYR A 60 7.52 -0.29 -22.48
C TYR A 60 6.73 0.95 -22.87
N ASN A 61 5.41 0.79 -23.00
CA ASN A 61 4.48 1.92 -22.97
C ASN A 61 3.87 2.00 -21.57
N SER A 62 4.50 2.75 -20.66
CA SER A 62 4.10 2.82 -19.25
C SER A 62 4.11 4.28 -18.78
N ARG A 63 3.11 5.03 -19.24
CA ARG A 63 2.98 6.47 -19.00
C ARG A 63 1.83 6.75 -18.04
N LEU A 64 1.90 7.89 -17.37
CA LEU A 64 0.79 8.42 -16.59
C LEU A 64 -0.04 9.32 -17.50
N ASP A 65 -1.33 9.04 -17.62
CA ASP A 65 -2.24 9.89 -18.38
C ASP A 65 -2.35 11.29 -17.76
N GLU A 66 -2.41 12.32 -18.60
CA GLU A 66 -2.53 13.72 -18.15
C GLU A 66 -3.78 13.96 -17.29
N LEU A 67 -4.88 13.26 -17.58
CA LEU A 67 -6.10 13.31 -16.75
C LEU A 67 -5.84 12.80 -15.33
N GLN A 68 -5.11 11.68 -15.20
CA GLN A 68 -4.75 11.12 -13.90
C GLN A 68 -3.75 12.02 -13.18
N ALA A 69 -2.79 12.60 -13.91
CA ALA A 69 -1.83 13.55 -13.36
C ALA A 69 -2.51 14.82 -12.80
N ALA A 70 -3.46 15.39 -13.55
CA ALA A 70 -4.24 16.55 -13.11
C ALA A 70 -5.02 16.26 -11.83
N LEU A 71 -5.67 15.09 -11.75
CA LEU A 71 -6.39 14.66 -10.55
C LEU A 71 -5.46 14.45 -9.35
N LEU A 72 -4.33 13.78 -9.55
CA LEU A 72 -3.34 13.56 -8.49
C LEU A 72 -2.77 14.88 -7.97
N ARG A 73 -2.56 15.87 -8.84
CA ARG A 73 -2.11 17.21 -8.45
C ARG A 73 -3.10 17.92 -7.53
N VAL A 74 -4.40 17.71 -7.70
CA VAL A 74 -5.44 18.25 -6.80
C VAL A 74 -5.45 17.53 -5.46
N LYS A 75 -5.24 16.21 -5.45
CA LYS A 75 -5.26 15.38 -4.23
C LYS A 75 -3.99 15.49 -3.39
N LEU A 76 -2.82 15.68 -4.02
CA LEU A 76 -1.51 15.63 -3.36
C LEU A 76 -1.39 16.60 -2.16
N PRO A 77 -1.87 17.86 -2.22
CA PRO A 77 -1.83 18.77 -1.06
C PRO A 77 -2.64 18.29 0.15
N GLN A 78 -3.62 17.39 -0.04
CA GLN A 78 -4.46 16.85 1.05
C GLN A 78 -3.84 15.62 1.73
N LEU A 79 -2.78 15.06 1.15
CA LEU A 79 -2.22 13.77 1.57
C LEU A 79 -1.78 13.77 3.05
N ASP A 80 -1.13 14.84 3.50
CA ASP A 80 -0.66 14.94 4.90
C ASP A 80 -1.85 14.94 5.89
N GLN A 81 -2.93 15.65 5.55
CA GLN A 81 -4.15 15.65 6.35
C GLN A 81 -4.82 14.27 6.39
N TRP A 82 -4.90 13.58 5.26
CA TRP A 82 -5.46 12.22 5.20
C TRP A 82 -4.62 11.21 5.98
N ILE A 83 -3.30 11.34 5.95
CA ILE A 83 -2.40 10.50 6.75
C ILE A 83 -2.65 10.75 8.23
N ALA A 84 -2.75 12.02 8.66
CA ALA A 84 -3.03 12.36 10.06
C ALA A 84 -4.37 11.80 10.54
N ALA A 85 -5.43 11.89 9.72
CA ALA A 85 -6.74 11.31 10.03
C ALA A 85 -6.66 9.79 10.23
N ARG A 86 -5.97 9.07 9.33
CA ARG A 86 -5.75 7.62 9.46
C ARG A 86 -4.93 7.26 10.69
N GLN A 87 -3.95 8.08 11.08
CA GLN A 87 -3.16 7.87 12.29
C GLN A 87 -4.02 8.02 13.56
N ALA A 88 -4.93 8.99 13.60
CA ALA A 88 -5.90 9.13 14.70
C ALA A 88 -6.84 7.92 14.80
N LEU A 89 -7.36 7.45 13.67
CA LEU A 89 -8.18 6.23 13.62
C LEU A 89 -7.42 4.99 14.07
N ALA A 90 -6.16 4.85 13.65
CA ALA A 90 -5.30 3.75 14.07
C ALA A 90 -5.09 3.75 15.60
N LEU A 91 -4.89 4.92 16.22
CA LEU A 91 -4.79 5.04 17.67
C LEU A 91 -6.09 4.59 18.36
N ARG A 92 -7.24 5.00 17.81
CA ARG A 92 -8.55 4.60 18.35
C ARG A 92 -8.76 3.09 18.27
N TYR A 93 -8.38 2.45 17.16
CA TYR A 93 -8.42 0.99 17.04
C TYR A 93 -7.49 0.31 18.05
N LYS A 94 -6.24 0.79 18.18
CA LYS A 94 -5.29 0.24 19.15
C LYS A 94 -5.84 0.31 20.59
N GLN A 95 -6.49 1.41 20.95
CA GLN A 95 -7.11 1.58 22.27
C GLN A 95 -8.34 0.66 22.44
N GLY A 96 -9.24 0.63 21.46
CA GLY A 96 -10.47 -0.15 21.54
C GLY A 96 -10.28 -1.67 21.49
N LEU A 97 -9.15 -2.13 20.94
CA LEU A 97 -8.84 -3.56 20.79
C LEU A 97 -7.87 -4.08 21.87
N ARG A 98 -7.45 -3.23 22.82
CA ARG A 98 -6.41 -3.56 23.81
C ARG A 98 -6.71 -4.82 24.63
N ASP A 99 -7.98 -5.01 24.99
CA ASP A 99 -8.43 -6.10 25.86
C ASP A 99 -9.11 -7.22 25.05
N THR A 100 -8.67 -7.42 23.81
CA THR A 100 -9.19 -8.45 22.90
C THR A 100 -8.08 -9.40 22.45
N ASP A 101 -8.44 -10.53 21.85
CA ASP A 101 -7.48 -11.46 21.24
C ASP A 101 -6.86 -10.95 19.92
N CYS A 102 -7.18 -9.72 19.51
CA CYS A 102 -6.62 -9.12 18.30
C CYS A 102 -5.20 -8.60 18.54
N LEU A 103 -4.23 -9.15 17.82
CA LEU A 103 -2.90 -8.54 17.76
C LEU A 103 -2.94 -7.36 16.78
N VAL A 104 -2.84 -6.15 17.30
CA VAL A 104 -2.83 -4.91 16.52
C VAL A 104 -1.42 -4.58 16.02
N PRO A 105 -1.26 -3.80 14.93
CA PRO A 105 0.03 -3.32 14.49
C PRO A 105 0.74 -2.52 15.60
N GLU A 106 1.93 -2.96 16.02
CA GLU A 106 2.70 -2.27 17.05
C GLU A 106 3.12 -0.86 16.59
N SER A 107 3.61 -0.76 15.34
CA SER A 107 4.29 0.39 14.72
C SER A 107 4.38 1.65 15.60
N GLU A 108 5.54 1.77 16.26
CA GLU A 108 6.08 2.99 16.88
C GLU A 108 6.85 3.85 15.86
N GLN A 109 6.83 3.46 14.58
CA GLN A 109 7.58 4.16 13.53
C GLN A 109 6.89 5.49 13.19
N ALA A 110 7.57 6.58 13.48
CA ALA A 110 7.18 7.91 13.03
C ALA A 110 6.91 7.88 11.52
N GLY A 111 5.71 8.32 11.11
CA GLY A 111 5.33 8.42 9.69
C GLY A 111 4.57 7.22 9.11
N HIS A 112 4.12 6.24 9.90
CA HIS A 112 3.24 5.18 9.39
C HIS A 112 1.94 5.77 8.82
N CYS A 113 1.63 5.46 7.56
CA CYS A 113 0.52 6.08 6.81
C CYS A 113 -0.78 5.27 6.79
N PHE A 114 -0.79 4.08 7.39
CA PHE A 114 -1.96 3.20 7.55
C PHE A 114 -2.80 3.08 6.27
N ASN A 115 -2.17 2.61 5.17
CA ASN A 115 -2.92 2.19 3.97
C ASN A 115 -4.00 1.17 4.34
N GLN A 116 -3.66 0.33 5.32
CA GLN A 116 -4.48 -0.72 5.89
C GLN A 116 -4.23 -0.71 7.40
N PHE A 117 -5.25 -1.07 8.17
CA PHE A 117 -5.12 -1.43 9.57
C PHE A 117 -5.34 -2.94 9.70
N ALA A 118 -4.26 -3.71 9.63
CA ALA A 118 -4.32 -5.17 9.63
C ALA A 118 -4.05 -5.72 11.03
N ILE A 119 -5.06 -6.35 11.62
CA ILE A 119 -4.93 -7.12 12.86
C ILE A 119 -4.57 -8.57 12.54
N LEU A 120 -4.06 -9.31 13.53
CA LEU A 120 -4.07 -10.77 13.50
C LEU A 120 -5.10 -11.32 14.49
N HIS A 121 -5.80 -12.37 14.08
CA HIS A 121 -6.69 -13.11 14.96
C HIS A 121 -6.59 -14.63 14.68
N PRO A 122 -6.51 -15.49 15.71
CA PRO A 122 -6.41 -16.95 15.52
C PRO A 122 -7.64 -17.51 14.78
N GLU A 123 -8.85 -17.04 15.13
CA GLU A 123 -10.09 -17.40 14.44
C GLU A 123 -10.50 -16.37 13.38
N ARG A 124 -9.55 -15.91 12.53
CA ARG A 124 -9.78 -14.86 11.51
C ARG A 124 -11.08 -15.03 10.71
N GLY A 125 -11.38 -16.25 10.28
CA GLY A 125 -12.59 -16.55 9.49
C GLY A 125 -13.89 -16.29 10.26
N ARG A 126 -13.94 -16.74 11.51
CA ARG A 126 -15.09 -16.53 12.41
C ARG A 126 -15.27 -15.05 12.73
N LEU A 127 -14.18 -14.34 13.06
CA LEU A 127 -14.22 -12.90 13.32
C LEU A 127 -14.71 -12.13 12.10
N ARG A 128 -14.21 -12.46 10.90
CA ARG A 128 -14.66 -11.83 9.65
C ARG A 128 -16.16 -12.03 9.41
N ALA A 129 -16.68 -13.24 9.60
CA ALA A 129 -18.11 -13.52 9.46
C ALA A 129 -18.93 -12.72 10.48
N TRP A 130 -18.53 -12.75 11.75
CA TRP A 130 -19.20 -11.99 12.81
C TRP A 130 -19.23 -10.48 12.52
N LEU A 131 -18.10 -9.89 12.10
CA LEU A 131 -18.04 -8.47 11.72
C LEU A 131 -18.96 -8.16 10.53
N CYS A 132 -19.00 -9.05 9.53
CA CYS A 132 -19.87 -8.91 8.36
C CYS A 132 -21.35 -8.91 8.76
N ASP A 133 -21.76 -9.81 9.65
CA ASP A 133 -23.13 -9.90 10.16
C ASP A 133 -23.54 -8.64 10.96
N HIS A 134 -22.55 -7.88 11.45
CA HIS A 134 -22.74 -6.60 12.14
C HIS A 134 -22.46 -5.38 11.25
N GLY A 135 -22.43 -5.56 9.92
CA GLY A 135 -22.28 -4.48 8.96
C GLY A 135 -20.87 -3.90 8.80
N VAL A 136 -19.84 -4.57 9.34
CA VAL A 136 -18.44 -4.15 9.24
C VAL A 136 -17.74 -4.92 8.12
N GLU A 137 -17.49 -4.24 7.01
CA GLU A 137 -16.71 -4.81 5.91
C GLU A 137 -15.23 -4.96 6.30
N THR A 138 -14.65 -6.11 5.97
CA THR A 138 -13.21 -6.38 6.17
C THR A 138 -12.59 -6.96 4.91
N ARG A 139 -11.26 -6.81 4.80
CA ARG A 139 -10.47 -7.31 3.66
C ARG A 139 -9.33 -8.20 4.11
N ILE A 140 -8.87 -9.10 3.24
CA ILE A 140 -7.72 -9.97 3.49
C ILE A 140 -6.59 -9.56 2.54
N TYR A 141 -5.47 -9.12 3.12
CA TYR A 141 -4.25 -8.73 2.41
C TYR A 141 -3.05 -9.48 3.02
N TYR A 142 -2.65 -10.64 2.51
CA TYR A 142 -3.20 -11.42 1.41
C TYR A 142 -3.56 -12.83 1.89
N GLU A 143 -4.48 -13.51 1.21
CA GLU A 143 -4.93 -14.85 1.60
C GLU A 143 -3.82 -15.91 1.48
N ARG A 144 -2.93 -15.74 0.50
CA ARG A 144 -1.79 -16.62 0.27
C ARG A 144 -0.50 -15.80 0.19
N PRO A 145 0.57 -16.21 0.88
CA PRO A 145 1.88 -15.57 0.73
C PRO A 145 2.46 -15.86 -0.66
N ALA A 146 3.26 -14.93 -1.18
CA ALA A 146 3.74 -14.97 -2.56
C ALA A 146 4.49 -16.26 -2.93
N HIS A 147 5.29 -16.82 -2.00
CA HIS A 147 6.09 -18.03 -2.24
C HIS A 147 5.26 -19.29 -2.48
N LEU A 148 3.96 -19.27 -2.16
CA LEU A 148 3.02 -20.37 -2.46
C LEU A 148 2.21 -20.12 -3.76
N HIS A 149 2.55 -19.09 -4.53
CA HIS A 149 1.96 -18.86 -5.83
C HIS A 149 2.37 -19.97 -6.81
N PRO A 150 1.45 -20.56 -7.59
CA PRO A 150 1.76 -21.71 -8.46
C PRO A 150 2.87 -21.45 -9.49
N ALA A 151 3.08 -20.19 -9.88
CA ALA A 151 4.15 -19.80 -10.81
C ALA A 151 5.55 -19.75 -10.16
N ILE A 152 5.67 -19.78 -8.84
CA ILE A 152 6.95 -19.78 -8.14
C ILE A 152 7.37 -21.23 -7.88
N GLN A 153 8.43 -21.66 -8.56
CA GLN A 153 9.00 -22.99 -8.38
C GLN A 153 10.01 -23.00 -7.23
N SER A 154 10.10 -24.13 -6.52
CA SER A 154 11.14 -24.38 -5.51
C SER A 154 11.24 -23.33 -4.40
N ALA A 155 10.10 -22.83 -3.93
CA ALA A 155 10.05 -21.87 -2.83
C ALA A 155 10.41 -22.50 -1.47
N PRO A 156 11.16 -21.80 -0.61
CA PRO A 156 11.40 -22.25 0.76
C PRO A 156 10.12 -22.14 1.61
N THR A 157 10.03 -22.92 2.69
CA THR A 157 8.98 -22.72 3.70
C THR A 157 9.21 -21.41 4.45
N LEU A 158 8.22 -20.52 4.45
CA LEU A 158 8.27 -19.22 5.14
C LEU A 158 7.18 -19.15 6.20
N ARG A 159 7.41 -19.84 7.33
CA ARG A 159 6.41 -20.05 8.40
C ARG A 159 5.75 -18.76 8.91
N ILE A 160 6.51 -17.67 9.02
CA ILE A 160 5.98 -16.38 9.47
C ILE A 160 5.02 -15.81 8.41
N ALA A 161 5.37 -15.83 7.14
CA ALA A 161 4.51 -15.35 6.05
C ALA A 161 3.22 -16.17 5.96
N GLU A 162 3.32 -17.50 6.09
CA GLU A 162 2.19 -18.42 6.11
C GLU A 162 1.27 -18.18 7.32
N SER A 163 1.85 -17.95 8.50
CA SER A 163 1.08 -17.59 9.69
C SER A 163 0.38 -16.25 9.54
N ARG A 164 1.07 -15.22 9.03
CA ARG A 164 0.47 -13.89 8.80
C ARG A 164 -0.68 -13.97 7.81
N ALA A 165 -0.52 -14.67 6.68
CA ALA A 165 -1.59 -14.86 5.70
C ALA A 165 -2.82 -15.57 6.29
N ARG A 166 -2.61 -16.55 7.18
CA ARG A 166 -3.69 -17.29 7.86
C ARG A 166 -4.50 -16.43 8.85
N HIS A 167 -3.84 -15.48 9.52
CA HIS A 167 -4.45 -14.76 10.65
C HIS A 167 -4.78 -13.29 10.36
N ALA A 168 -4.23 -12.70 9.30
CA ALA A 168 -4.40 -11.28 9.01
C ALA A 168 -5.81 -10.91 8.52
N LEU A 169 -6.37 -9.86 9.10
CA LEU A 169 -7.65 -9.25 8.71
C LEU A 169 -7.50 -7.73 8.72
N ALA A 170 -7.80 -7.06 7.62
CA ALA A 170 -7.80 -5.61 7.54
C ALA A 170 -9.16 -5.04 7.88
N LEU A 171 -9.18 -4.15 8.87
CA LEU A 171 -10.35 -3.38 9.28
C LEU A 171 -10.53 -2.14 8.38
N PRO A 172 -11.74 -1.53 8.34
CA PRO A 172 -11.97 -0.27 7.64
C PRO A 172 -10.93 0.79 8.02
N MET A 173 -10.33 1.41 7.01
CA MET A 173 -9.31 2.43 7.21
C MET A 173 -9.32 3.40 6.04
N TYR A 174 -9.96 4.55 6.22
CA TYR A 174 -10.05 5.66 5.27
C TYR A 174 -10.25 6.98 6.04
N PRO A 175 -9.79 8.13 5.53
CA PRO A 175 -9.69 9.36 6.32
C PRO A 175 -11.06 9.96 6.70
N GLU A 176 -12.12 9.64 5.96
CA GLU A 176 -13.50 10.07 6.24
C GLU A 176 -14.26 9.14 7.20
N LEU A 177 -13.62 8.08 7.72
CA LEU A 177 -14.28 7.18 8.67
C LEU A 177 -14.59 7.94 9.96
N GLU A 178 -15.88 8.15 10.24
CA GLU A 178 -16.33 8.86 11.43
C GLU A 178 -16.23 7.99 12.68
N ILE A 179 -15.88 8.62 13.79
CA ILE A 179 -15.97 8.00 15.11
C ILE A 179 -17.41 8.18 15.57
N GLY A 180 -18.18 7.09 15.63
CA GLY A 180 -19.51 7.12 16.24
C GLY A 180 -19.43 7.70 17.67
N ALA A 181 -20.41 8.55 18.00
CA ALA A 181 -20.53 9.18 19.32
C ALA A 181 -20.66 8.14 20.45
#